data_AF-A0A662I468-F1
#
_entry.id   AF-A0A662I468-F1
#
_cell.length_a   1.000
_cell.length_b   1.000
_cell.length_c   1.000
_cell.angle_alpha   90.00
_cell.angle_beta   90.00
_cell.angle_gamma   90.00
#
_symmetry.space_group_name_H-M   'P 1'
#
loop_
_entity.id
_entity.type
_entity.pdbx_description
1 polymer ?
#
loop_
_entity_poly.entity_id
_entity_poly.type
_entity_poly.pdbx_seq_one_letter_code
_entity_poly.pdbx_strand_id
1 'polypeptide(L)'
;MKPGEPKITLSQEIALKVEKKIKHTAQGVEETLKEILEKGEVSFEDMKMLLESLKPSFSLLSQKWVLEILYSLLILGPLGFNELKKITGASSRSLSLKLKALSDSGFIERIVEKGPPLRTSYRLTEKGRTSALLSLPLLYYIVTMTQSNTA
;
A
#
# COMPACT_ATOMS: atom_id res chain seq x y z
N MET A 1 7.39 25.91 11.93
CA MET A 1 6.33 25.81 10.89
C MET A 1 5.74 24.42 10.97
N LYS A 2 4.45 24.27 11.27
CA LYS A 2 3.76 22.98 11.12
C LYS A 2 3.81 22.62 9.62
N PRO A 3 4.18 21.39 9.23
CA PRO A 3 4.04 20.96 7.84
C PRO A 3 2.57 21.16 7.45
N GLY A 4 2.32 21.90 6.36
CA GLY A 4 0.97 22.12 5.87
C GLY A 4 0.29 20.77 5.65
N GLU A 5 -0.90 20.60 6.19
CA GLU A 5 -1.71 19.40 5.97
C GLU A 5 -1.80 19.15 4.45
N PRO A 6 -1.56 17.91 3.99
CA PRO A 6 -1.73 17.59 2.59
C PRO A 6 -3.21 17.77 2.22
N LYS A 7 -3.53 18.86 1.52
CA LYS A 7 -4.82 19.02 0.86
C LYS A 7 -4.84 18.09 -0.35
N ILE A 8 -5.44 16.90 -0.16
CA ILE A 8 -5.76 16.01 -1.27
C ILE A 8 -6.86 16.70 -2.09
N THR A 9 -6.48 17.39 -3.16
CA THR A 9 -7.44 18.10 -4.03
C THR A 9 -7.94 17.15 -5.12
N LEU A 10 -8.89 16.28 -4.79
CA LEU A 10 -9.70 15.58 -5.80
C LEU A 10 -10.87 16.48 -6.22
N SER A 11 -11.31 16.38 -7.48
CA SER A 11 -12.59 16.96 -7.84
C SER A 11 -13.71 16.28 -7.06
N GLN A 12 -14.78 17.00 -6.74
CA GLN A 12 -15.94 16.45 -6.03
C GLN A 12 -16.49 15.20 -6.74
N GLU A 13 -16.51 15.21 -8.07
CA GLU A 13 -16.94 14.06 -8.87
C GLU A 13 -16.06 12.82 -8.64
N ILE A 14 -14.73 12.98 -8.60
CA ILE A 14 -13.81 11.86 -8.37
C ILE A 14 -13.94 11.35 -6.92
N ALA A 15 -14.04 12.25 -5.94
CA ALA A 15 -14.22 11.88 -4.53
C ALA A 15 -15.49 11.02 -4.34
N LEU A 16 -16.62 11.45 -4.90
CA LEU A 16 -17.87 10.69 -4.86
C LEU A 16 -17.75 9.31 -5.51
N LYS A 17 -17.04 9.20 -6.64
CA LYS A 17 -16.79 7.91 -7.30
C LYS A 17 -15.95 6.98 -6.42
N VAL A 18 -14.93 7.50 -5.76
CA VAL A 18 -14.07 6.73 -4.83
C VAL A 18 -14.89 6.25 -3.63
N GLU A 19 -15.62 7.16 -2.98
CA GLU A 19 -16.46 6.83 -1.81
C GLU A 19 -17.52 5.79 -2.12
N LYS A 20 -18.21 5.91 -3.26
CA LYS A 20 -19.19 4.91 -3.72
C LYS A 20 -18.55 3.53 -3.87
N LYS A 21 -17.35 3.45 -4.45
CA LYS A 21 -16.61 2.18 -4.61
C LYS A 21 -16.20 1.61 -3.27
N ILE A 22 -15.66 2.44 -2.37
CA ILE A 22 -15.27 2.00 -1.01
C ILE A 22 -16.47 1.42 -0.26
N LYS A 23 -17.61 2.13 -0.26
CA LYS A 23 -18.83 1.67 0.39
C LYS A 23 -19.32 0.34 -0.16
N HIS A 24 -19.35 0.21 -1.49
CA HIS A 24 -19.77 -1.03 -2.14
C HIS A 24 -18.85 -2.21 -1.79
N THR A 25 -17.53 -2.01 -1.82
CA THR A 25 -16.56 -3.04 -1.44
C THR A 25 -16.71 -3.42 0.03
N ALA A 26 -16.85 -2.44 0.93
CA ALA A 26 -17.01 -2.71 2.36
C ALA A 26 -18.27 -3.52 2.66
N GLN A 27 -19.39 -3.20 2.00
CA GLN A 27 -20.64 -3.97 2.10
C GLN A 27 -20.45 -5.41 1.61
N GLY A 28 -19.82 -5.62 0.45
CA GLY A 28 -19.57 -6.97 -0.05
C GLY A 28 -18.65 -7.80 0.87
N VAL A 29 -17.65 -7.16 1.50
CA VAL A 29 -16.80 -7.83 2.50
C VAL A 29 -17.61 -8.20 3.75
N GLU A 30 -18.49 -7.33 4.22
CA GLU A 30 -19.36 -7.60 5.37
C GLU A 30 -20.33 -8.75 5.10
N GLU A 31 -20.97 -8.76 3.93
CA GLU A 31 -21.88 -9.84 3.49
C GLU A 31 -21.14 -11.19 3.41
N THR A 32 -19.95 -11.21 2.81
CA THR A 32 -19.12 -12.42 2.72
C THR A 32 -18.73 -12.92 4.11
N LEU A 33 -18.36 -12.02 5.02
CA LEU A 33 -17.99 -12.39 6.39
C LEU A 33 -19.20 -12.97 7.15
N LYS A 34 -20.40 -12.39 7.01
CA LYS A 34 -21.62 -12.93 7.62
C LYS A 34 -21.90 -14.35 7.13
N GLU A 35 -21.81 -14.60 5.82
CA GLU A 35 -22.03 -15.92 5.24
C GLU A 35 -21.05 -16.97 5.80
N ILE A 36 -19.76 -16.62 5.88
CA ILE A 36 -18.72 -17.50 6.44
C ILE A 36 -19.01 -17.84 7.92
N LEU A 37 -19.41 -16.84 8.70
CA LEU A 37 -19.73 -17.00 10.13
C LEU A 37 -20.99 -17.83 10.34
N GLU A 38 -22.05 -17.60 9.56
CA GLU A 38 -23.32 -18.35 9.65
C GLU A 38 -23.14 -19.83 9.31
N LYS A 39 -22.26 -20.15 8.36
CA LYS A 39 -21.93 -21.54 8.00
C LYS A 39 -21.01 -22.24 9.02
N GLY A 40 -20.48 -21.50 9.99
CA GLY A 40 -19.53 -22.04 10.96
C GLY A 40 -18.21 -22.51 10.33
N GLU A 41 -17.86 -22.00 9.14
CA GLU A 41 -16.66 -22.40 8.39
C GLU A 41 -15.35 -21.93 9.04
N VAL A 42 -15.45 -21.00 9.99
CA VAL A 42 -14.30 -20.40 10.65
C VAL A 42 -14.49 -20.44 12.16
N SER A 43 -13.61 -21.17 12.84
CA SER A 43 -13.54 -21.17 14.30
C SER A 43 -12.74 -19.97 14.82
N PHE A 44 -12.82 -19.74 16.14
CA PHE A 44 -12.00 -18.74 16.81
C PHE A 44 -10.49 -18.99 16.62
N GLU A 45 -10.08 -20.26 16.62
CA GLU A 45 -8.67 -20.62 16.46
C GLU A 45 -8.20 -20.34 15.01
N ASP A 46 -9.05 -20.60 14.01
CA ASP A 46 -8.73 -20.27 12.61
C ASP A 46 -8.53 -18.75 12.42
N MET A 47 -9.39 -17.93 13.03
CA MET A 47 -9.24 -16.48 13.02
C MET A 47 -7.93 -16.02 13.66
N LYS A 48 -7.57 -16.63 14.79
CA LYS A 48 -6.31 -16.31 15.48
C LYS A 48 -5.11 -16.69 14.62
N MET A 49 -5.08 -17.90 14.05
CA MET A 49 -4.01 -18.33 13.15
C MET A 49 -3.89 -17.44 11.92
N LEU A 50 -5.03 -17.05 11.33
CA LEU A 50 -5.07 -16.09 10.22
C LEU A 50 -4.42 -14.77 10.62
N LEU A 51 -4.84 -14.16 11.73
CA LEU A 51 -4.28 -12.90 12.21
C LEU A 51 -2.77 -12.97 12.47
N GLU A 52 -2.28 -14.06 13.07
CA GLU A 52 -0.85 -14.29 13.26
C GLU A 52 -0.10 -14.34 11.92
N SER A 53 -0.65 -15.03 10.92
CA SER A 53 -0.04 -15.14 9.58
C SER A 53 0.05 -13.79 8.84
N LEU A 54 -0.84 -12.84 9.17
CA LEU A 54 -0.86 -11.51 8.55
C LEU A 54 0.15 -10.53 9.17
N LYS A 55 0.57 -10.75 10.42
CA LYS A 55 1.46 -9.82 11.16
C LYS A 55 2.73 -9.44 10.40
N PRO A 56 3.47 -10.36 9.74
CA PRO A 56 4.68 -9.98 9.00
C PRO A 56 4.40 -9.00 7.86
N SER A 57 3.31 -9.21 7.13
CA SER A 57 2.90 -8.34 6.02
C SER A 57 2.48 -6.97 6.51
N PHE A 58 1.68 -6.89 7.59
CA PHE A 58 1.33 -5.62 8.21
C PHE A 58 2.55 -4.88 8.77
N SER A 59 3.46 -5.61 9.42
CA SER A 59 4.71 -5.05 9.93
C SER A 59 5.57 -4.48 8.80
N LEU A 60 5.65 -5.14 7.65
CA LEU A 60 6.38 -4.60 6.50
C LEU A 60 5.68 -3.35 5.93
N LEU A 61 4.38 -3.42 5.64
CA LEU A 61 3.64 -2.32 5.00
C LEU A 61 3.57 -1.06 5.86
N SER A 62 3.52 -1.21 7.18
CA SER A 62 3.50 -0.08 8.13
C SER A 62 4.87 0.58 8.34
N GLN A 63 5.96 0.00 7.83
CA GLN A 63 7.27 0.61 7.95
C GLN A 63 7.37 1.88 7.10
N LYS A 64 8.08 2.86 7.66
CA LYS A 64 8.46 4.10 6.97
C LYS A 64 9.00 3.81 5.57
N TRP A 65 8.51 4.57 4.58
CA TRP A 65 8.93 4.56 3.18
C TRP A 65 8.37 3.42 2.33
N VAL A 66 7.81 2.37 2.92
CA VAL A 66 7.33 1.22 2.16
C VAL A 66 6.17 1.60 1.27
N LEU A 67 5.13 2.23 1.82
CA LEU A 67 3.98 2.67 1.03
C LEU A 67 4.36 3.77 0.03
N GLU A 68 5.26 4.68 0.40
CA GLU A 68 5.77 5.70 -0.52
C GLU A 68 6.51 5.08 -1.70
N ILE A 69 7.33 4.05 -1.49
CA ILE A 69 7.99 3.28 -2.57
C ILE A 69 6.93 2.61 -3.45
N LEU A 70 5.99 1.88 -2.85
CA LEU A 70 4.97 1.14 -3.61
C LEU A 70 4.11 2.08 -4.46
N TYR A 71 3.67 3.21 -3.90
CA TYR A 71 2.87 4.20 -4.63
C TYR A 71 3.67 4.93 -5.70
N SER A 72 4.95 5.24 -5.45
CA SER A 72 5.83 5.82 -6.47
C SER A 72 5.93 4.89 -7.67
N LEU A 73 6.16 3.60 -7.45
CA LEU A 73 6.26 2.60 -8.51
C LEU A 73 4.91 2.33 -9.20
N LEU A 74 3.80 2.45 -8.47
CA LEU A 74 2.45 2.29 -9.02
C LEU A 74 2.09 3.41 -10.00
N ILE A 75 2.44 4.66 -9.64
CA ILE A 75 2.03 5.88 -10.35
C ILE A 75 3.02 6.23 -11.46
N LEU A 76 4.33 6.17 -11.16
CA LEU A 76 5.39 6.61 -12.07
C LEU A 76 6.01 5.46 -12.88
N GLY A 77 5.64 4.21 -12.58
CA GLY A 77 6.20 3.03 -13.22
C GLY A 77 7.56 2.62 -12.65
N PRO A 78 8.39 1.88 -13.41
CA PRO A 78 9.70 1.44 -12.94
C PRO A 78 10.63 2.62 -12.64
N LEU A 79 11.25 2.63 -11.45
CA LEU A 79 12.13 3.71 -11.01
C LEU A 79 13.50 3.19 -10.57
N GLY A 80 14.54 3.98 -10.76
CA GLY A 80 15.87 3.74 -10.24
C GLY A 80 16.01 4.08 -8.76
N PHE A 81 17.12 3.66 -8.16
CA PHE A 81 17.41 3.90 -6.74
C PHE A 81 17.42 5.39 -6.37
N ASN A 82 18.05 6.23 -7.20
CA ASN A 82 18.19 7.66 -6.92
C ASN A 82 16.86 8.41 -6.99
N GLU A 83 15.96 7.98 -7.88
CA GLU A 83 14.61 8.56 -8.01
C GLU A 83 13.78 8.24 -6.76
N LEU A 84 13.78 6.96 -6.35
CA LEU A 84 13.11 6.52 -5.12
C LEU A 84 13.69 7.21 -3.88
N LYS A 85 15.01 7.42 -3.83
CA LYS A 85 15.67 8.16 -2.76
C LYS A 85 15.20 9.61 -2.70
N LYS A 86 15.09 10.28 -3.84
CA LYS A 86 14.63 11.67 -3.94
C LYS A 86 13.17 11.80 -3.49
N ILE A 87 12.31 10.86 -3.90
CA ILE A 87 10.88 10.89 -3.56
C ILE A 87 10.66 10.60 -2.06
N THR A 88 11.32 9.58 -1.52
CA THR A 88 11.11 9.15 -0.13
C THR A 88 11.88 9.98 0.90
N GLY A 89 12.95 10.67 0.49
CA GLY A 89 13.87 11.34 1.41
C GLY A 89 14.67 10.38 2.29
N ALA A 90 14.67 9.07 1.98
CA ALA A 90 15.36 8.06 2.76
C ALA A 90 16.89 8.16 2.64
N SER A 91 17.61 7.77 3.69
CA SER A 91 19.06 7.53 3.57
C SER A 91 19.33 6.34 2.64
N SER A 92 20.49 6.32 1.98
CA SER A 92 20.84 5.22 1.07
C SER A 92 20.78 3.85 1.76
N ARG A 93 21.22 3.79 3.03
CA ARG A 93 21.14 2.56 3.85
C ARG A 93 19.70 2.14 4.09
N SER A 94 18.83 3.07 4.52
CA SER A 94 17.43 2.77 4.81
C SER A 94 16.68 2.31 3.54
N LEU A 95 16.86 3.04 2.43
CA LEU A 95 16.23 2.68 1.16
C LEU A 95 16.68 1.31 0.67
N SER A 96 17.98 1.00 0.75
CA SER A 96 18.50 -0.32 0.35
C SER A 96 17.88 -1.45 1.17
N LEU A 97 17.71 -1.26 2.49
CA LEU A 97 17.05 -2.23 3.36
C LEU A 97 15.57 -2.43 2.99
N LYS A 98 14.83 -1.34 2.70
CA LYS A 98 13.42 -1.44 2.30
C LYS A 98 13.24 -2.11 0.95
N LEU A 99 14.06 -1.73 -0.04
CA LEU A 99 14.03 -2.35 -1.37
C LEU A 99 14.37 -3.84 -1.29
N LYS A 100 15.36 -4.21 -0.48
CA LYS A 100 15.67 -5.62 -0.22
C LYS A 100 14.48 -6.35 0.42
N ALA A 101 13.91 -5.81 1.50
CA ALA A 101 12.77 -6.44 2.18
C ALA A 101 11.55 -6.59 1.26
N LEU A 102 11.25 -5.59 0.44
CA LEU A 102 10.16 -5.64 -0.54
C LEU A 102 10.43 -6.62 -1.67
N SER A 103 11.68 -6.74 -2.11
CA SER A 103 12.08 -7.73 -3.12
C SER A 103 12.00 -9.15 -2.56
N ASP A 104 12.55 -9.38 -1.36
CA ASP A 104 12.54 -10.67 -0.68
C ASP A 104 11.10 -11.12 -0.35
N SER A 105 10.19 -10.17 -0.10
CA SER A 105 8.76 -10.44 0.16
C SER A 105 7.90 -10.50 -1.11
N GLY A 106 8.51 -10.34 -2.29
CA GLY A 106 7.84 -10.46 -3.58
C GLY A 106 6.91 -9.30 -3.96
N PHE A 107 7.08 -8.11 -3.39
CA PHE A 107 6.30 -6.91 -3.75
C PHE A 107 6.91 -6.17 -4.94
N ILE A 108 8.23 -6.22 -5.07
CA ILE A 108 8.96 -5.59 -6.17
C ILE A 108 9.94 -6.57 -6.77
N GLU A 109 10.33 -6.30 -8.00
CA GLU A 109 11.46 -6.96 -8.64
C GLU A 109 12.51 -5.93 -9.06
N ARG A 110 13.79 -6.32 -8.92
CA ARG A 110 14.92 -5.50 -9.33
C ARG A 110 15.35 -5.91 -10.74
N ILE A 111 15.30 -4.97 -11.66
CA ILE A 111 15.71 -5.13 -13.05
C ILE A 111 17.13 -4.58 -13.19
N VAL A 112 17.98 -5.33 -13.87
CA VAL A 112 19.34 -4.90 -14.23
C VAL A 112 19.44 -4.89 -15.75
N GLU A 113 19.50 -3.71 -16.32
CA GLU A 113 19.68 -3.53 -17.76
C GLU A 113 21.17 -3.61 -18.10
N LYS A 114 21.54 -4.58 -18.94
CA LYS A 114 22.91 -4.78 -19.39
C LYS A 114 23.25 -3.78 -20.49
N GLY A 115 24.38 -3.10 -20.36
CA GLY A 115 24.91 -2.14 -21.33
C GLY A 115 25.65 -0.99 -20.64
N PRO A 116 26.39 -0.14 -21.37
CA PRO A 116 26.94 1.10 -20.81
C PRO A 116 25.89 2.23 -20.90
N PRO A 117 25.49 2.87 -19.79
CA PRO A 117 25.81 2.56 -18.39
C PRO A 117 24.92 1.44 -17.83
N LEU A 118 25.44 0.70 -16.85
CA LEU A 118 24.67 -0.31 -16.12
C LEU A 118 23.57 0.40 -15.33
N ARG A 119 22.29 0.10 -15.65
CA ARG A 119 21.14 0.70 -14.98
C ARG A 119 20.39 -0.33 -14.15
N THR A 120 19.92 0.11 -12.98
CA THR A 120 19.11 -0.72 -12.08
C THR A 120 17.81 0.00 -11.79
N SER A 121 16.70 -0.65 -12.07
CA SER A 121 15.36 -0.15 -11.77
C SER A 121 14.58 -1.17 -10.94
N TYR A 122 13.51 -0.71 -10.33
CA TYR A 122 12.60 -1.53 -9.56
C TYR A 122 11.21 -1.38 -10.17
N ARG A 123 10.45 -2.47 -10.27
CA ARG A 123 9.02 -2.42 -10.63
C ARG A 123 8.18 -3.25 -9.67
N LEU A 124 6.90 -2.94 -9.59
CA LEU A 124 5.95 -3.75 -8.82
C LEU A 124 5.77 -5.11 -9.49
N THR A 125 5.72 -6.16 -8.66
CA THR A 125 5.13 -7.44 -9.07
C THR A 125 3.60 -7.31 -9.09
N GLU A 126 2.89 -8.34 -9.55
CA GLU A 126 1.43 -8.39 -9.44
C GLU A 126 0.96 -8.27 -7.98
N LYS A 127 1.59 -9.01 -7.06
CA LYS A 127 1.35 -8.92 -5.63
C LYS A 127 1.51 -7.47 -5.13
N GLY A 128 2.64 -6.83 -5.44
CA GLY A 128 2.90 -5.46 -5.01
C GLY A 128 1.91 -4.45 -5.57
N ARG A 129 1.53 -4.61 -6.84
CA ARG A 129 0.52 -3.77 -7.49
C ARG A 129 -0.85 -3.90 -6.82
N THR A 130 -1.32 -5.12 -6.62
CA THR A 130 -2.62 -5.37 -5.98
C THR A 130 -2.63 -4.88 -4.53
N SER A 131 -1.58 -5.14 -3.76
CA SER A 131 -1.48 -4.64 -2.38
C SER A 131 -1.52 -3.11 -2.32
N ALA A 132 -0.78 -2.41 -3.20
CA ALA A 132 -0.78 -0.95 -3.25
C ALA A 132 -2.17 -0.38 -3.65
N LEU A 133 -2.86 -1.03 -4.60
CA LEU A 133 -4.20 -0.62 -5.03
C LEU A 133 -5.24 -0.82 -3.92
N LEU A 134 -5.12 -1.87 -3.10
CA LEU A 134 -6.03 -2.13 -1.98
C LEU A 134 -5.75 -1.21 -0.78
N SER A 135 -4.49 -0.85 -0.53
CA SER A 135 -4.14 0.03 0.60
C SER A 135 -4.50 1.49 0.36
N LEU A 136 -4.45 1.98 -0.88
CA LEU A 136 -4.74 3.38 -1.21
C LEU A 136 -6.15 3.85 -0.78
N PRO A 137 -7.26 3.15 -1.12
CA PRO A 137 -8.60 3.56 -0.68
C PRO A 137 -8.78 3.49 0.84
N LEU A 138 -8.15 2.51 1.51
CA LEU A 138 -8.15 2.42 2.97
C LEU A 138 -7.51 3.66 3.60
N LEU A 139 -6.31 4.04 3.15
CA LEU A 139 -5.61 5.22 3.67
C LEU A 139 -6.36 6.51 3.35
N TYR A 140 -6.92 6.62 2.14
CA TYR A 140 -7.79 7.74 1.78
C TYR A 140 -8.95 7.88 2.77
N TYR A 141 -9.68 6.79 3.02
CA TYR A 141 -10.83 6.77 3.93
C TYR A 141 -10.46 7.16 5.37
N ILE A 142 -9.32 6.66 5.87
CA ILE A 142 -8.82 7.01 7.22
C ILE A 142 -8.55 8.51 7.32
N VAL A 143 -7.88 9.09 6.32
CA VAL A 143 -7.55 10.52 6.31
C VAL A 143 -8.81 11.39 6.22
N THR A 144 -9.77 11.02 5.37
CA THR A 144 -11.00 11.80 5.19
C THR A 144 -11.93 11.73 6.40
N MET A 145 -12.07 10.56 7.04
CA MET A 145 -12.89 10.43 8.25
C MET A 145 -12.32 11.20 9.45
N THR A 146 -10.99 11.29 9.53
CA THR A 146 -10.35 12.08 10.60
C THR A 146 -10.65 13.58 10.46
N GLN A 147 -10.88 14.07 9.23
CA GLN A 147 -11.21 15.48 8.98
C GLN A 147 -12.69 15.81 9.25
N SER A 148 -13.61 14.84 9.12
CA SER A 148 -15.04 15.03 9.39
C SER A 148 -15.40 15.04 10.88
N ASN A 149 -14.54 14.47 11.75
CA ASN A 149 -14.80 14.34 13.19
C ASN A 149 -14.22 15.50 14.03
N THR A 150 -13.66 16.51 13.37
CA THR A 150 -13.08 17.73 13.97
C THR A 150 -13.88 19.01 13.63
N ALA A 151 -15.10 18.87 13.13
CA ALA A 151 -16.02 19.97 12.84
C ALA A 151 -17.24 19.96 13.77
#